data_AF-A0A3N4KC18-F1
#
_entry.id   AF-A0A3N4KC18-F1
#
_cell.length_a   1.000
_cell.length_b   1.000
_cell.length_c   1.000
_cell.angle_alpha   90.00
_cell.angle_beta   90.00
_cell.angle_gamma   90.00
#
_symmetry.space_group_name_H-M   'P 1'
#
loop_
_entity.id
_entity.type
_entity.pdbx_description
1 polymer ?
#
loop_
_entity_poly.entity_id
_entity_poly.type
_entity_poly.pdbx_seq_one_letter_code
_entity_poly.pdbx_strand_id
1 'polypeptide(L)'
;MIDPGDVTWIGKQGDVVCRPADWKDVLSFFLVNYSLHALTVITNPGSGVVITVCSCLTAILFPFRGFVIAVAYLSDLAISGGNSLEQAKLADALVMVVPRSMKFEAYTCDPSFSNIHGQHPFPVRTLPNPFRKAFWAARASRGNGGKSEDPEDSFNLRFNDTYRFAKVPQSFKVQPLIKGSKHEFELSSSYGIVKALAAVVQLAYGAYELYAARAKQFERFGYAAYSLTIIPYIIMSLVNFATSASRPSYPARYIVYYRGRDLPETLSTDMEETTIAATALMAREDGSLLSTDAKDQGHREDWMKEVESEVAGVVGYTYGDPQCSPDSTTTLQGLGKLGTLFIAVSLPYVLIYALTGFQKGESTVSQRSWALGALVWGFLALFVISNVVIQIGNIFERLFGFTSPFEMDHLVASLFLSAPTIGMFVTVARMILQDQICTKI
;
A
#
# COMPACT_ATOMS: atom_id res chain seq x y z
N MET A 1 -21.73 -25.31 -37.84
CA MET A 1 -21.45 -25.46 -36.40
C MET A 1 -20.87 -26.85 -36.24
N ILE A 2 -19.61 -26.95 -35.86
CA ILE A 2 -18.97 -28.24 -35.56
C ILE A 2 -19.15 -28.45 -34.06
N ASP A 3 -19.74 -29.58 -33.69
CA ASP A 3 -20.00 -30.00 -32.32
C ASP A 3 -18.67 -30.21 -31.58
N PRO A 4 -18.39 -29.50 -30.46
CA PRO A 4 -17.11 -29.60 -29.74
C PRO A 4 -16.93 -30.92 -28.96
N GLY A 5 -17.89 -31.86 -29.02
CA GLY A 5 -17.85 -33.11 -28.26
C GLY A 5 -16.97 -34.25 -28.81
N ASP A 6 -16.67 -34.28 -30.11
CA ASP A 6 -16.17 -35.50 -30.78
C ASP A 6 -14.91 -35.31 -31.64
N VAL A 7 -13.97 -34.46 -31.21
CA VAL A 7 -12.65 -34.38 -31.88
C VAL A 7 -11.65 -35.28 -31.16
N THR A 8 -11.58 -36.54 -31.58
CA THR A 8 -10.46 -37.43 -31.21
C THR A 8 -9.20 -36.97 -31.92
N TRP A 9 -8.30 -36.32 -31.18
CA TRP A 9 -7.00 -35.89 -31.70
C TRP A 9 -6.12 -37.11 -31.99
N ILE A 10 -5.90 -37.41 -33.28
CA ILE A 10 -4.97 -38.45 -33.71
C ILE A 10 -3.57 -37.84 -33.74
N GLY A 11 -2.83 -37.96 -32.65
CA GLY A 11 -1.42 -37.59 -32.61
C GLY A 11 -0.64 -38.53 -31.70
N LYS A 12 0.63 -38.75 -32.02
CA LYS A 12 1.55 -39.56 -31.21
C LYS A 12 2.13 -38.68 -30.11
N GLN A 13 2.56 -39.31 -29.01
CA GLN A 13 3.28 -38.63 -27.93
C GLN A 13 4.50 -37.90 -28.51
N GLY A 14 4.53 -36.57 -28.38
CA GLY A 14 5.51 -35.68 -29.00
C GLY A 14 4.95 -34.74 -30.08
N ASP A 15 3.74 -34.99 -30.59
CA ASP A 15 3.11 -34.15 -31.62
C ASP A 15 2.54 -32.85 -31.00
N VAL A 16 2.58 -31.76 -31.78
CA VAL A 16 1.98 -30.48 -31.39
C VAL A 16 0.58 -30.39 -31.97
N VAL A 17 -0.43 -30.44 -31.10
CA VAL A 17 -1.84 -30.36 -31.47
C VAL A 17 -2.33 -28.95 -31.22
N CYS A 18 -2.88 -28.29 -32.25
CA CYS A 18 -3.42 -26.95 -32.17
C CYS A 18 -4.93 -26.94 -32.28
N ARG A 19 -5.60 -26.17 -31.42
CA ARG A 19 -7.04 -25.90 -31.48
C ARG A 19 -7.32 -24.40 -31.50
N PRO A 20 -8.49 -23.97 -32.04
CA PRO A 20 -8.95 -22.60 -31.85
C PRO A 20 -9.11 -22.30 -30.36
N ALA A 21 -8.68 -21.10 -29.96
CA ALA A 21 -8.92 -20.61 -28.62
C ALA A 21 -10.41 -20.39 -28.38
N ASP A 22 -10.85 -20.61 -27.14
CA ASP A 22 -12.22 -20.37 -26.70
C ASP A 22 -12.27 -19.37 -25.54
N TRP A 23 -13.46 -19.11 -25.01
CA TRP A 23 -13.64 -18.20 -23.88
C TRP A 23 -13.02 -18.69 -22.58
N LYS A 24 -12.77 -20.00 -22.41
CA LYS A 24 -12.09 -20.54 -21.23
C LYS A 24 -10.62 -20.13 -21.25
N ASP A 25 -10.01 -20.06 -22.42
CA ASP A 25 -8.63 -19.59 -22.58
C ASP A 25 -8.50 -18.10 -22.27
N VAL A 26 -9.45 -17.29 -22.75
CA VAL A 26 -9.54 -15.86 -22.40
C VAL A 26 -9.67 -15.69 -20.89
N LEU A 27 -10.62 -16.39 -20.27
CA LEU A 27 -10.86 -16.30 -18.84
C LEU A 27 -9.64 -16.75 -18.03
N SER A 28 -8.99 -17.85 -18.43
CA SER A 28 -7.78 -18.35 -17.77
C SER A 28 -6.64 -17.35 -17.87
N PHE A 29 -6.42 -16.76 -19.05
CA PHE A 29 -5.42 -15.72 -19.25
C PHE A 29 -5.63 -14.53 -18.30
N PHE A 30 -6.87 -14.03 -18.20
CA PHE A 30 -7.16 -12.89 -17.31
C PHE A 30 -7.10 -13.28 -15.82
N LEU A 31 -7.65 -14.43 -15.42
CA LEU A 31 -7.62 -14.86 -14.02
C LEU A 31 -6.19 -15.03 -13.52
N VAL A 32 -5.35 -15.79 -14.23
CA VAL A 32 -4.01 -16.10 -13.73
C VAL A 32 -3.13 -14.85 -13.76
N ASN A 33 -3.17 -14.03 -14.81
CA ASN A 33 -2.31 -12.85 -14.90
C ASN A 33 -2.77 -11.69 -13.99
N TYR A 34 -4.08 -11.47 -13.82
CA TYR A 34 -4.61 -10.28 -13.14
C TYR A 34 -5.09 -10.56 -11.71
N SER A 35 -5.58 -11.77 -11.39
CA SER A 35 -5.96 -12.09 -10.01
C SER A 35 -4.74 -12.30 -9.11
N LEU A 36 -3.67 -12.93 -9.63
CA LEU A 36 -2.41 -13.03 -8.89
C LEU A 36 -1.83 -11.65 -8.58
N HIS A 37 -1.91 -10.72 -9.53
CA HIS A 37 -1.51 -9.34 -9.30
C HIS A 37 -2.21 -8.72 -8.08
N ALA A 38 -3.53 -8.87 -7.99
CA ALA A 38 -4.31 -8.36 -6.87
C ALA A 38 -3.85 -8.92 -5.51
N LEU A 39 -3.44 -10.19 -5.45
CA LEU A 39 -2.93 -10.81 -4.21
C LEU A 39 -1.57 -10.27 -3.77
N THR A 40 -0.76 -9.81 -4.72
CA THR A 40 0.57 -9.29 -4.44
C THR A 40 0.58 -7.83 -4.03
N VAL A 41 -0.56 -7.12 -4.08
CA VAL A 41 -0.64 -5.69 -3.79
C VAL A 41 -0.15 -5.39 -2.37
N ILE A 42 0.81 -4.47 -2.28
CA ILE A 42 1.33 -3.97 -1.02
C ILE A 42 0.48 -2.77 -0.60
N THR A 43 -0.04 -2.84 0.61
CA THR A 43 -0.87 -1.81 1.22
C THR A 43 -0.11 -1.19 2.38
N ASN A 44 -0.55 0.01 2.78
CA ASN A 44 0.03 0.67 3.95
C ASN A 44 -0.19 -0.17 5.22
N PRO A 45 0.71 -0.07 6.21
CA PRO A 45 0.51 -0.67 7.53
C PRO A 45 -0.84 -0.33 8.13
N GLY A 46 -1.50 -1.32 8.73
CA GLY A 46 -2.81 -1.15 9.32
C GLY A 46 -3.94 -0.80 8.34
N SER A 47 -3.77 -0.89 7.02
CA SER A 47 -4.88 -0.68 6.08
C SER A 47 -6.05 -1.61 6.35
N GLY A 48 -7.25 -1.04 6.52
CA GLY A 48 -8.48 -1.82 6.67
C GLY A 48 -8.86 -2.58 5.39
N VAL A 49 -9.86 -3.46 5.50
CA VAL A 49 -10.33 -4.32 4.38
C VAL A 49 -10.80 -3.48 3.19
N VAL A 50 -11.59 -2.42 3.44
CA VAL A 50 -12.11 -1.54 2.37
C VAL A 50 -10.98 -0.91 1.58
N ILE A 51 -9.99 -0.35 2.29
CA ILE A 51 -8.81 0.26 1.68
C ILE A 51 -8.05 -0.77 0.84
N THR A 52 -7.84 -1.97 1.40
CA THR A 52 -7.16 -3.06 0.70
C THR A 52 -7.88 -3.44 -0.59
N VAL A 53 -9.21 -3.58 -0.56
CA VAL A 53 -10.01 -3.89 -1.76
C VAL A 53 -9.89 -2.79 -2.80
N CYS A 54 -9.98 -1.52 -2.40
CA CYS A 54 -9.83 -0.38 -3.31
C CYS A 54 -8.45 -0.31 -3.95
N SER A 55 -7.39 -0.57 -3.17
CA SER A 55 -6.03 -0.65 -3.69
C SER A 55 -5.87 -1.82 -4.67
N CYS A 56 -6.46 -3.00 -4.40
CA CYS A 56 -6.44 -4.14 -5.31
C CYS A 56 -7.16 -3.84 -6.64
N LEU A 57 -8.37 -3.28 -6.58
CA LEU A 57 -9.13 -2.88 -7.77
C LEU A 57 -8.38 -1.83 -8.60
N THR A 58 -7.75 -0.86 -7.93
CA THR A 58 -6.94 0.17 -8.58
C THR A 58 -5.71 -0.44 -9.24
N ALA A 59 -5.04 -1.39 -8.59
CA ALA A 59 -3.84 -2.05 -9.12
C ALA A 59 -4.14 -2.86 -10.39
N ILE A 60 -5.29 -3.56 -10.46
CA ILE A 60 -5.74 -4.27 -11.66
C ILE A 60 -5.87 -3.32 -12.87
N LEU A 61 -6.38 -2.10 -12.64
CA LEU A 61 -6.58 -1.12 -13.70
C LEU A 61 -5.29 -0.36 -14.06
N PHE A 62 -4.41 -0.18 -13.07
CA PHE A 62 -3.20 0.65 -13.15
C PHE A 62 -2.03 -0.01 -12.38
N PRO A 63 -1.35 -1.01 -12.98
CA PRO A 63 -0.29 -1.77 -12.30
C PRO A 63 0.90 -0.90 -11.87
N PHE A 64 1.14 0.22 -12.57
CA PHE A 64 2.22 1.15 -12.25
C PHE A 64 2.09 1.81 -10.88
N ARG A 65 0.87 1.92 -10.32
CA ARG A 65 0.69 2.46 -8.96
C ARG A 65 1.39 1.58 -7.93
N GLY A 66 1.19 0.27 -8.05
CA GLY A 66 1.82 -0.72 -7.18
C GLY A 66 3.34 -0.65 -7.26
N PHE A 67 3.89 -0.48 -8.48
CA PHE A 67 5.32 -0.32 -8.69
C PHE A 67 5.90 0.89 -7.93
N VAL A 68 5.29 2.08 -8.07
CA VAL A 68 5.78 3.31 -7.41
C VAL A 68 5.76 3.15 -5.88
N ILE A 69 4.68 2.58 -5.34
CA ILE A 69 4.56 2.32 -3.90
C ILE A 69 5.62 1.33 -3.43
N ALA A 70 5.81 0.22 -4.16
CA ALA A 70 6.76 -0.82 -3.79
C ALA A 70 8.23 -0.35 -3.84
N VAL A 71 8.58 0.47 -4.83
CA VAL A 71 9.91 1.11 -4.89
C VAL A 71 10.11 2.10 -3.73
N ALA A 72 9.11 2.92 -3.42
CA ALA A 72 9.18 3.81 -2.27
C ALA A 72 9.42 3.02 -0.97
N TYR A 73 8.69 1.93 -0.77
CA TYR A 73 8.86 1.07 0.40
C TYR A 73 10.21 0.34 0.46
N LEU A 74 10.79 0.00 -0.69
CA LEU A 74 12.16 -0.53 -0.75
C LEU A 74 13.18 0.55 -0.41
N SER A 75 12.95 1.79 -0.85
CA SER A 75 13.85 2.92 -0.61
C SER A 75 13.86 3.36 0.86
N ASP A 76 12.79 3.09 1.61
CA ASP A 76 12.76 3.35 3.05
C ASP A 76 13.74 2.45 3.84
N LEU A 77 14.24 1.36 3.24
CA LEU A 77 15.20 0.44 3.83
C LEU A 77 14.81 -0.01 5.25
N ALA A 78 13.54 -0.32 5.49
CA ALA A 78 13.05 -0.63 6.83
C ALA A 78 13.81 -1.76 7.54
N ILE A 79 14.42 -2.69 6.81
CA ILE A 79 15.28 -3.76 7.36
C ILE A 79 16.55 -3.24 8.06
N SER A 80 17.02 -2.05 7.72
CA SER A 80 18.22 -1.45 8.32
C SER A 80 17.94 -0.74 9.65
N GLY A 81 16.70 -0.75 10.13
CA GLY A 81 16.36 -0.19 11.44
C GLY A 81 17.07 -0.96 12.56
N GLY A 82 17.75 -0.24 13.45
CA GLY A 82 18.57 -0.85 14.52
C GLY A 82 17.77 -1.53 15.64
N ASN A 83 16.47 -1.28 15.72
CA ASN A 83 15.56 -1.95 16.65
C ASN A 83 14.13 -2.02 16.05
N SER A 84 13.25 -2.83 16.64
CA SER A 84 11.88 -3.05 16.13
C SER A 84 11.06 -1.76 15.98
N LEU A 85 11.27 -0.78 16.86
CA LEU A 85 10.56 0.50 16.83
C LEU A 85 11.05 1.39 15.68
N GLU A 86 12.35 1.43 15.43
CA GLU A 86 12.96 2.12 14.30
C GLU A 86 12.56 1.45 12.97
N GLN A 87 12.53 0.11 12.93
CA GLN A 87 12.00 -0.63 11.78
C GLN A 87 10.53 -0.31 11.53
N ALA A 88 9.69 -0.21 12.57
CA ALA A 88 8.30 0.20 12.45
C ALA A 88 8.16 1.65 11.97
N LYS A 89 9.04 2.56 12.39
CA LYS A 89 9.09 3.94 11.90
C LYS A 89 9.41 3.98 10.41
N LEU A 90 10.51 3.36 9.99
CA LEU A 90 10.91 3.25 8.58
C LEU A 90 9.83 2.54 7.75
N ALA A 91 9.11 1.59 8.36
CA ALA A 91 8.00 0.91 7.72
C ALA A 91 6.68 1.71 7.67
N ASP A 92 6.64 2.97 8.12
CA ASP A 92 5.44 3.80 8.24
C ASP A 92 4.32 3.18 9.10
N ALA A 93 4.71 2.35 10.07
CA ALA A 93 3.81 1.65 10.99
C ALA A 93 3.60 2.39 12.31
N LEU A 94 4.20 3.57 12.51
CA LEU A 94 4.01 4.39 13.71
C LEU A 94 3.09 5.60 13.45
N VAL A 95 2.25 5.89 14.44
CA VAL A 95 1.40 7.09 14.47
C VAL A 95 1.57 7.79 15.80
N MET A 96 1.48 9.12 15.79
CA MET A 96 1.51 9.94 17.00
C MET A 96 0.19 10.68 17.19
N VAL A 97 -0.18 10.90 18.46
CA VAL A 97 -1.33 11.72 18.82
C VAL A 97 -0.85 13.14 19.07
N VAL A 98 -1.44 14.10 18.35
CA VAL A 98 -1.04 15.50 18.39
C VAL A 98 -2.26 16.43 18.38
N PRO A 99 -2.17 17.64 18.95
CA PRO A 99 -3.23 18.63 18.86
C PRO A 99 -3.53 18.99 17.40
N ARG A 100 -4.80 19.23 17.07
CA ARG A 100 -5.20 19.67 15.72
C ARG A 100 -4.61 21.03 15.34
N SER A 101 -4.28 21.87 16.32
CA SER A 101 -3.58 23.15 16.13
C SER A 101 -2.17 22.99 15.59
N MET A 102 -1.51 21.85 15.85
CA MET A 102 -0.18 21.57 15.36
C MET A 102 -0.23 21.14 13.90
N LYS A 103 0.39 21.93 13.02
CA LYS A 103 0.47 21.65 11.60
C LYS A 103 1.65 20.73 11.32
N PHE A 104 1.36 19.50 10.89
CA PHE A 104 2.31 18.59 10.27
C PHE A 104 2.03 18.57 8.77
N GLU A 105 3.08 18.60 7.94
CA GLU A 105 2.95 18.42 6.48
C GLU A 105 2.53 16.98 6.10
N ALA A 106 2.66 16.02 7.02
CA ALA A 106 2.35 14.63 6.77
C ALA A 106 0.84 14.33 6.86
N TYR A 107 0.39 13.52 5.90
CA TYR A 107 -0.94 12.92 5.79
C TYR A 107 -1.52 12.46 7.16
N THR A 108 -2.79 12.79 7.42
CA THR A 108 -3.51 12.39 8.63
C THR A 108 -4.01 10.95 8.54
N CYS A 109 -3.86 10.18 9.60
CA CYS A 109 -4.42 8.83 9.68
C CYS A 109 -5.85 8.88 10.23
N ASP A 110 -6.81 8.28 9.51
CA ASP A 110 -8.19 8.12 9.99
C ASP A 110 -8.38 6.70 10.57
N PRO A 111 -8.77 6.57 11.85
CA PRO A 111 -9.00 5.28 12.49
C PRO A 111 -10.16 4.49 11.88
N SER A 112 -11.07 5.13 11.13
CA SER A 112 -12.19 4.47 10.44
C SER A 112 -11.72 3.55 9.30
N PHE A 113 -10.51 3.79 8.79
CA PHE A 113 -9.95 3.10 7.62
C PHE A 113 -8.63 2.42 7.89
N SER A 114 -8.11 2.57 9.10
CA SER A 114 -6.88 1.92 9.53
C SER A 114 -6.99 1.31 10.91
N ASN A 115 -6.50 0.09 11.03
CA ASN A 115 -6.28 -0.58 12.29
C ASN A 115 -5.10 0.11 12.97
N ILE A 116 -5.35 0.64 14.15
CA ILE A 116 -4.32 1.19 15.02
C ILE A 116 -4.37 0.35 16.30
N HIS A 117 -3.20 -0.06 16.77
CA HIS A 117 -3.00 -0.89 17.94
C HIS A 117 -3.05 -0.03 19.20
N GLY A 118 -3.82 -0.49 20.18
CA GLY A 118 -4.09 0.22 21.43
C GLY A 118 -5.58 0.38 21.66
N GLN A 119 -5.98 0.57 22.92
CA GLN A 119 -7.36 0.94 23.23
C GLN A 119 -7.50 2.43 22.92
N HIS A 120 -8.26 2.73 21.87
CA HIS A 120 -8.64 4.09 21.54
C HIS A 120 -9.78 4.52 22.45
N PRO A 121 -9.72 5.71 23.08
CA PRO A 121 -10.95 6.34 23.56
C PRO A 121 -11.90 6.56 22.38
N PHE A 122 -11.38 6.78 21.17
CA PHE A 122 -12.17 6.98 19.96
C PHE A 122 -13.12 5.81 19.64
N PRO A 123 -14.44 6.03 19.51
CA PRO A 123 -15.32 5.09 18.88
C PRO A 123 -14.88 5.06 17.42
N VAL A 124 -14.37 3.91 16.97
CA VAL A 124 -14.18 3.68 15.54
C VAL A 124 -15.56 3.86 14.93
N ARG A 125 -15.78 4.98 14.23
CA ARG A 125 -17.01 5.19 13.46
C ARG A 125 -17.02 4.05 12.45
N THR A 126 -17.76 2.98 12.75
CA THR A 126 -18.15 1.99 11.75
C THR A 126 -18.67 2.78 10.57
N LEU A 127 -18.08 2.57 9.39
CA LEU A 127 -18.40 3.24 8.12
C LEU A 127 -19.85 3.73 8.19
N PRO A 128 -20.10 5.05 8.29
CA PRO A 128 -21.44 5.54 8.51
C PRO A 128 -22.27 4.98 7.38
N ASN A 129 -23.14 4.01 7.68
CA ASN A 129 -23.95 3.39 6.66
C ASN A 129 -24.68 4.56 5.97
N PRO A 130 -24.42 4.82 4.68
CA PRO A 130 -24.94 6.02 4.02
C PRO A 130 -26.48 6.00 4.03
N PHE A 131 -27.06 4.79 4.04
CA PHE A 131 -28.49 4.57 4.23
C PHE A 131 -28.94 4.81 5.67
N ARG A 132 -28.07 4.65 6.67
CA ARG A 132 -28.37 4.92 8.08
C ARG A 132 -28.52 6.41 8.33
N LYS A 133 -27.67 7.29 7.80
CA LYS A 133 -27.86 8.75 7.92
C LYS A 133 -29.13 9.22 7.21
N ALA A 134 -29.43 8.73 6.00
CA ALA A 134 -30.69 9.04 5.32
C ALA A 134 -31.92 8.49 6.07
N PHE A 135 -31.83 7.27 6.60
CA PHE A 135 -32.89 6.62 7.38
C PHE A 135 -33.15 7.30 8.73
N TRP A 136 -32.09 7.71 9.46
CA TRP A 136 -32.23 8.44 10.72
C TRP A 136 -32.54 9.92 10.53
N ALA A 137 -32.09 10.57 9.45
CA ALA A 137 -32.55 11.92 9.09
C ALA A 137 -34.05 11.91 8.76
N ALA A 138 -34.53 10.90 8.03
CA ALA A 138 -35.96 10.70 7.77
C ALA A 138 -36.77 10.33 9.01
N ARG A 139 -36.14 9.72 10.04
CA ARG A 139 -36.79 9.33 11.30
C ARG A 139 -36.72 10.40 12.39
N ALA A 140 -35.67 11.24 12.40
CA ALA A 140 -35.53 12.40 13.29
C ALA A 140 -36.55 13.49 12.97
N SER A 141 -37.02 13.57 11.72
CA SER A 141 -38.19 14.40 11.36
C SER A 141 -39.52 13.87 11.91
N ARG A 142 -39.55 12.71 12.59
CA ARG A 142 -40.77 12.02 13.04
C ARG A 142 -40.79 11.61 14.52
N GLY A 143 -39.76 11.91 15.30
CA GLY A 143 -39.65 11.49 16.70
C GLY A 143 -39.06 12.57 17.59
N ASN A 144 -39.77 12.92 18.66
CA ASN A 144 -39.45 13.98 19.60
C ASN A 144 -38.07 13.74 20.24
N GLY A 145 -37.22 14.77 20.26
CA GLY A 145 -35.79 14.71 20.61
C GLY A 145 -35.53 14.35 22.07
N GLY A 146 -35.33 13.07 22.35
CA GLY A 146 -34.63 12.59 23.54
C GLY A 146 -33.16 12.38 23.20
N LYS A 147 -32.28 13.31 23.57
CA LYS A 147 -30.84 13.09 23.56
C LYS A 147 -30.49 12.24 24.79
N SER A 148 -30.13 10.97 24.61
CA SER A 148 -29.28 10.30 25.60
C SER A 148 -27.84 10.70 25.27
N GLU A 149 -27.32 11.67 26.00
CA GLU A 149 -25.89 12.01 25.97
C GLU A 149 -25.17 10.97 26.84
N ASP A 150 -24.70 9.89 26.22
CA ASP A 150 -23.77 8.98 26.89
C ASP A 150 -22.47 9.76 27.17
N PRO A 151 -21.95 9.76 28.42
CA PRO A 151 -20.74 10.50 28.78
C PRO A 151 -19.55 10.15 27.89
N GLU A 152 -19.45 8.88 27.52
CA GLU A 152 -18.42 8.33 26.65
C GLU A 152 -18.47 8.94 25.23
N ASP A 153 -19.66 9.06 24.65
CA ASP A 153 -19.85 9.70 23.34
C ASP A 153 -19.48 11.19 23.38
N SER A 154 -19.82 11.90 24.47
CA SER A 154 -19.50 13.32 24.65
C SER A 154 -17.99 13.57 24.80
N PHE A 155 -17.30 12.70 25.53
CA PHE A 155 -15.86 12.75 25.73
C PHE A 155 -15.13 12.50 24.41
N ASN A 156 -15.57 11.49 23.67
CA ASN A 156 -14.98 11.10 22.40
C ASN A 156 -15.16 12.15 21.30
N LEU A 157 -16.30 12.85 21.29
CA LEU A 157 -16.52 14.02 20.44
C LEU A 157 -15.51 15.13 20.79
N ARG A 158 -15.37 15.46 22.07
CA ARG A 158 -14.44 16.51 22.53
C ARG A 158 -12.97 16.18 22.26
N PHE A 159 -12.56 14.95 22.51
CA PHE A 159 -11.20 14.48 22.25
C PHE A 159 -10.89 14.51 20.75
N ASN A 160 -11.83 14.09 19.90
CA ASN A 160 -11.67 14.13 18.45
C ASN A 160 -11.66 15.56 17.89
N ASP A 161 -12.35 16.51 18.50
CA ASP A 161 -12.29 17.93 18.12
C ASP A 161 -10.95 18.58 18.50
N THR A 162 -10.22 18.00 19.44
CA THR A 162 -8.97 18.57 19.98
C THR A 162 -7.72 17.90 19.42
N TYR A 163 -7.74 16.57 19.27
CA TYR A 163 -6.59 15.74 18.92
C TYR A 163 -6.79 15.01 17.58
N ARG A 164 -5.69 14.61 16.96
CA ARG A 164 -5.68 13.79 15.74
C ARG A 164 -4.48 12.84 15.70
N PHE A 165 -4.59 11.78 14.91
CA PHE A 165 -3.46 10.93 14.56
C PHE A 165 -2.67 11.51 13.39
N ALA A 166 -1.37 11.69 13.60
CA ALA A 166 -0.42 12.09 12.57
C ALA A 166 0.59 10.96 12.32
N LYS A 167 1.04 10.84 11.07
CA LYS A 167 2.16 9.96 10.73
C LYS A 167 3.45 10.50 11.36
N VAL A 168 4.28 9.61 11.91
CA VAL A 168 5.60 9.99 12.43
C VAL A 168 6.56 10.25 11.25
N PRO A 169 7.16 11.44 11.12
CA PRO A 169 8.12 11.71 10.06
C PRO A 169 9.38 10.85 10.20
N GLN A 170 10.00 10.49 9.06
CA GLN A 170 11.21 9.66 9.05
C GLN A 170 12.42 10.34 9.74
N SER A 171 12.43 11.67 9.79
CA SER A 171 13.46 12.46 10.50
C SER A 171 13.34 12.40 12.03
N PHE A 172 12.21 11.92 12.56
CA PHE A 172 11.99 11.91 14.00
C PHE A 172 12.75 10.75 14.65
N LYS A 173 13.21 10.98 15.88
CA LYS A 173 13.83 9.96 16.72
C LYS A 173 12.73 9.27 17.52
N VAL A 174 12.82 7.95 17.65
CA VAL A 174 11.85 7.14 18.41
C VAL A 174 12.54 6.38 19.53
N GLN A 175 11.84 6.18 20.64
CA GLN A 175 12.33 5.44 21.79
C GLN A 175 11.24 4.54 22.39
N PRO A 176 11.59 3.32 22.84
CA PRO A 176 10.62 2.42 23.46
C PRO A 176 10.16 2.96 24.82
N LEU A 177 8.91 2.66 25.18
CA LEU A 177 8.31 3.07 26.46
C LEU A 177 9.02 2.41 27.66
N ILE A 178 9.44 1.16 27.50
CA ILE A 178 10.11 0.36 28.54
C ILE A 178 11.60 0.34 28.25
N LYS A 179 12.40 0.99 29.10
CA LYS A 179 13.87 0.88 29.08
C LYS A 179 14.34 -0.24 30.02
N GLY A 180 15.30 -1.04 29.56
CA GLY A 180 16.04 -1.97 30.43
C GLY A 180 15.35 -3.31 30.74
N SER A 181 14.30 -3.69 30.01
CA SER A 181 13.84 -5.08 30.08
C SER A 181 14.94 -6.00 29.53
N LYS A 182 15.27 -7.07 30.27
CA LYS A 182 16.09 -8.20 29.75
C LYS A 182 15.50 -8.82 28.49
N HIS A 183 14.23 -8.54 28.20
CA HIS A 183 13.52 -8.96 27.01
C HIS A 183 13.61 -7.89 25.93
N GLU A 184 13.99 -8.32 24.73
CA GLU A 184 14.00 -7.52 23.52
C GLU A 184 12.59 -6.96 23.27
N PHE A 185 12.49 -5.64 23.10
CA PHE A 185 11.23 -4.99 22.77
C PHE A 185 10.88 -5.32 21.32
N GLU A 186 9.88 -6.17 21.10
CA GLU A 186 9.43 -6.57 19.77
C GLU A 186 7.99 -6.13 19.50
N LEU A 187 7.79 -5.44 18.38
CA LEU A 187 6.47 -5.11 17.85
C LEU A 187 5.95 -6.28 17.01
N SER A 188 4.66 -6.60 17.16
CA SER A 188 4.02 -7.64 16.35
C SER A 188 4.09 -7.26 14.87
N SER A 189 4.89 -8.02 14.13
CA SER A 189 5.12 -7.87 12.71
C SER A 189 5.15 -9.24 12.05
N SER A 190 4.87 -9.28 10.75
CA SER A 190 4.96 -10.50 9.96
C SER A 190 5.64 -10.18 8.64
N TYR A 191 6.47 -11.09 8.15
CA TYR A 191 6.90 -11.03 6.76
C TYR A 191 5.76 -11.51 5.88
N GLY A 192 5.54 -10.83 4.76
CA GLY A 192 4.44 -11.11 3.84
C GLY A 192 4.65 -12.39 3.04
N ILE A 193 4.86 -13.54 3.69
CA ILE A 193 5.21 -14.83 3.06
C ILE A 193 4.19 -15.20 1.99
N VAL A 194 2.89 -15.06 2.29
CA VAL A 194 1.82 -15.34 1.31
C VAL A 194 1.92 -14.44 0.09
N LYS A 195 2.21 -13.14 0.28
CA LYS A 195 2.38 -12.17 -0.82
C LYS A 195 3.66 -12.48 -1.62
N ALA A 196 4.74 -12.86 -0.95
CA ALA A 196 6.00 -13.25 -1.58
C ALA A 196 5.83 -14.52 -2.43
N LEU A 197 5.16 -15.56 -1.90
CA LEU A 197 4.85 -16.78 -2.66
C LEU A 197 3.94 -16.49 -3.86
N ALA A 198 2.89 -15.69 -3.68
CA ALA A 198 2.02 -15.27 -4.77
C ALA A 198 2.81 -14.52 -5.86
N ALA A 199 3.75 -13.66 -5.47
CA ALA A 199 4.62 -12.95 -6.39
C ALA A 199 5.57 -13.90 -7.15
N VAL A 200 6.13 -14.91 -6.49
CA VAL A 200 6.95 -15.94 -7.15
C VAL A 200 6.14 -16.74 -8.16
N VAL A 201 4.92 -17.18 -7.81
CA VAL A 201 4.03 -17.89 -8.73
C VAL A 201 3.69 -17.00 -9.94
N GLN A 202 3.37 -15.73 -9.71
CA GLN A 202 3.08 -14.78 -10.79
C GLN A 202 4.28 -14.53 -11.70
N LEU A 203 5.49 -14.43 -11.14
CA LEU A 203 6.73 -14.30 -11.91
C LEU A 203 6.99 -15.54 -12.77
N ALA A 204 6.88 -16.73 -12.19
CA ALA A 204 7.11 -17.98 -12.89
C ALA A 204 6.10 -18.18 -14.02
N TYR A 205 4.81 -17.93 -13.75
CA TYR A 205 3.75 -18.05 -14.74
C TYR A 205 3.89 -17.00 -15.85
N GLY A 206 4.14 -15.73 -15.50
CA GLY A 206 4.34 -14.68 -16.49
C GLY A 206 5.58 -14.93 -17.36
N ALA A 207 6.66 -15.44 -16.79
CA ALA A 207 7.86 -15.83 -17.56
C ALA A 207 7.56 -17.01 -18.51
N TYR A 208 6.81 -18.01 -18.04
CA TYR A 208 6.37 -19.13 -18.85
C TYR A 208 5.50 -18.67 -20.03
N GLU A 209 4.50 -17.81 -19.78
CA GLU A 209 3.62 -17.26 -20.83
C GLU A 209 4.41 -16.47 -21.89
N LEU A 210 5.36 -15.62 -21.47
CA LEU A 210 6.24 -14.91 -22.41
C LEU A 210 7.12 -15.87 -23.23
N TYR A 211 7.64 -16.92 -22.60
CA TYR A 211 8.46 -17.91 -23.29
C TYR A 211 7.65 -18.71 -24.31
N ALA A 212 6.46 -19.19 -23.91
CA ALA A 212 5.55 -19.94 -24.77
C ALA A 212 5.06 -19.10 -25.96
N ALA A 213 4.86 -17.80 -25.76
CA ALA A 213 4.42 -16.88 -26.80
C ALA A 213 5.45 -16.61 -27.91
N ARG A 214 6.75 -16.76 -27.60
CA ARG A 214 7.87 -16.29 -28.44
C ARG A 214 7.84 -16.82 -29.87
N ALA A 215 7.44 -18.08 -30.06
CA ALA A 215 7.51 -18.73 -31.37
C ALA A 215 6.35 -18.36 -32.31
N LYS A 216 5.15 -18.05 -31.79
CA LYS A 216 3.95 -17.93 -32.62
C LYS A 216 3.27 -16.58 -32.51
N GLN A 217 3.10 -16.08 -31.28
CA GLN A 217 2.43 -14.80 -31.07
C GLN A 217 3.30 -13.64 -31.53
N PHE A 218 4.62 -13.73 -31.39
CA PHE A 218 5.52 -12.64 -31.78
C PHE A 218 5.65 -12.53 -33.30
N GLU A 219 5.61 -13.64 -34.03
CA GLU A 219 5.56 -13.61 -35.50
C GLU A 219 4.23 -13.00 -35.99
N ARG A 220 3.12 -13.45 -35.41
CA ARG A 220 1.78 -13.03 -35.82
C ARG A 220 1.43 -11.62 -35.39
N PHE A 221 1.61 -11.29 -34.12
CA PHE A 221 1.17 -10.01 -33.56
C PHE A 221 2.33 -9.04 -33.30
N GLY A 222 3.58 -9.46 -33.48
CA GLY A 222 4.73 -8.57 -33.30
C GLY A 222 4.81 -8.02 -31.88
N TYR A 223 5.18 -6.75 -31.76
CA TYR A 223 5.18 -6.00 -30.50
C TYR A 223 3.79 -5.77 -29.89
N ALA A 224 2.71 -6.11 -30.58
CA ALA A 224 1.35 -6.07 -30.03
C ALA A 224 0.89 -7.42 -29.49
N ALA A 225 1.76 -8.44 -29.45
CA ALA A 225 1.40 -9.74 -28.87
C ALA A 225 0.82 -9.58 -27.47
N TYR A 226 -0.32 -10.21 -27.23
CA TYR A 226 -1.09 -10.00 -26.00
C TYR A 226 -0.36 -10.51 -24.76
N SER A 227 0.52 -11.52 -24.89
CA SER A 227 1.43 -11.96 -23.82
C SER A 227 2.38 -10.86 -23.37
N LEU A 228 2.75 -9.89 -24.23
CA LEU A 228 3.62 -8.77 -23.83
C LEU A 228 2.90 -7.80 -22.88
N THR A 229 1.55 -7.82 -22.84
CA THR A 229 0.78 -6.99 -21.91
C THR A 229 0.96 -7.41 -20.46
N ILE A 230 1.53 -8.60 -20.20
CA ILE A 230 1.81 -9.09 -18.86
C ILE A 230 3.14 -8.56 -18.29
N ILE A 231 4.01 -7.96 -19.13
CA ILE A 231 5.34 -7.47 -18.74
C ILE A 231 5.29 -6.49 -17.54
N PRO A 232 4.41 -5.47 -17.51
CA PRO A 232 4.31 -4.59 -16.35
C PRO A 232 4.00 -5.35 -15.07
N TYR A 233 3.17 -6.39 -15.15
CA TYR A 233 2.78 -7.22 -14.02
C TYR A 233 3.97 -8.06 -13.52
N ILE A 234 4.77 -8.64 -14.43
CA ILE A 234 6.01 -9.35 -14.07
C ILE A 234 6.98 -8.42 -13.33
N ILE A 235 7.23 -7.23 -13.88
CA ILE A 235 8.11 -6.23 -13.24
C ILE A 235 7.56 -5.85 -11.86
N MET A 236 6.27 -5.59 -11.76
CA MET A 236 5.60 -5.24 -10.51
C MET A 236 5.72 -6.36 -9.47
N SER A 237 5.47 -7.62 -9.85
CA SER A 237 5.63 -8.78 -8.98
C SER A 237 7.07 -8.97 -8.50
N LEU A 238 8.07 -8.68 -9.33
CA LEU A 238 9.47 -8.74 -8.93
C LEU A 238 9.77 -7.74 -7.82
N VAL A 239 9.32 -6.49 -7.99
CA VAL A 239 9.49 -5.45 -6.96
C VAL A 239 8.70 -5.82 -5.71
N ASN A 240 7.46 -6.30 -5.85
CA ASN A 240 6.64 -6.68 -4.69
C ASN A 240 7.20 -7.87 -3.92
N PHE A 241 7.82 -8.84 -4.61
CA PHE A 241 8.56 -9.92 -3.97
C PHE A 241 9.71 -9.35 -3.14
N ALA A 242 10.54 -8.49 -3.75
CA ALA A 242 11.66 -7.86 -3.05
C ALA A 242 11.19 -7.06 -1.82
N THR A 243 10.12 -6.27 -1.95
CA THR A 243 9.55 -5.52 -0.82
C THR A 243 8.98 -6.46 0.25
N SER A 244 8.26 -7.52 -0.12
CA SER A 244 7.67 -8.47 0.84
C SER A 244 8.73 -9.30 1.58
N ALA A 245 9.88 -9.52 0.95
CA ALA A 245 11.02 -10.22 1.54
C ALA A 245 11.88 -9.31 2.44
N SER A 246 11.95 -8.00 2.13
CA SER A 246 12.82 -7.05 2.84
C SER A 246 12.11 -6.16 3.86
N ARG A 247 10.80 -5.92 3.72
CA ARG A 247 10.06 -5.03 4.61
C ARG A 247 9.13 -5.81 5.55
N PRO A 248 9.23 -5.62 6.88
CA PRO A 248 8.25 -6.17 7.81
C PRO A 248 6.87 -5.56 7.57
N SER A 249 5.84 -6.40 7.57
CA SER A 249 4.45 -5.98 7.41
C SER A 249 3.75 -5.92 8.77
N TYR A 250 3.05 -4.82 9.02
CA TYR A 250 2.38 -4.56 10.29
C TYR A 250 0.86 -4.58 10.11
N PRO A 251 0.13 -5.44 10.85
CA PRO A 251 -1.33 -5.58 10.72
C PRO A 251 -2.10 -4.38 11.29
N ALA A 252 -1.44 -3.58 12.14
CA ALA A 252 -1.94 -2.34 12.71
C ALA A 252 -0.80 -1.32 12.77
N ARG A 253 -1.15 -0.04 12.87
CA ARG A 253 -0.19 1.02 13.23
C ARG A 253 -0.07 1.13 14.75
N TYR A 254 1.10 1.43 15.26
CA TYR A 254 1.35 1.54 16.70
C TYR A 254 1.46 3.01 17.12
N ILE A 255 0.88 3.32 18.28
CA ILE A 255 0.84 4.69 18.80
C ILE A 255 2.15 5.01 19.52
N VAL A 256 2.71 6.19 19.27
CA VAL A 256 3.81 6.79 20.04
C VAL A 256 3.41 8.18 20.55
N TYR A 257 3.87 8.56 21.74
CA TYR A 257 3.67 9.92 22.25
C TYR A 257 4.70 10.86 21.64
N TYR A 258 4.23 12.00 21.12
CA TYR A 258 5.11 13.09 20.74
C TYR A 258 5.56 13.85 21.99
N ARG A 259 6.88 13.94 22.23
CA ARG A 259 7.47 14.54 23.45
C ARG A 259 8.31 15.80 23.20
N GLY A 260 8.19 16.40 22.02
CA GLY A 260 8.84 17.67 21.69
C GLY A 260 9.98 17.52 20.70
N ARG A 261 10.81 18.57 20.61
CA ARG A 261 11.84 18.71 19.59
C ARG A 261 13.07 17.86 19.83
N ASP A 262 13.65 18.00 21.01
CA ASP A 262 14.96 17.45 21.32
C ASP A 262 14.83 16.22 22.18
N LEU A 263 15.66 15.23 21.88
CA LEU A 263 15.83 14.08 22.76
C LEU A 263 16.55 14.56 24.03
N PRO A 264 16.11 14.18 25.25
CA PRO A 264 16.76 14.60 26.47
C PRO A 264 18.25 14.22 26.46
N GLU A 265 19.10 15.17 26.87
CA GLU A 265 20.56 15.09 26.79
C GLU A 265 21.15 13.91 27.58
N THR A 266 20.45 13.45 28.62
CA THR A 266 20.80 12.26 29.41
C THR A 266 20.54 10.94 28.69
N LEU A 267 19.70 10.93 27.65
CA LEU A 267 19.41 9.74 26.84
C LEU A 267 20.23 9.66 25.55
N SER A 268 20.88 10.75 25.14
CA SER A 268 21.75 10.76 23.95
C SER A 268 23.11 10.13 24.23
N THR A 269 23.60 10.20 25.46
CA THR A 269 24.93 9.70 25.88
C THR A 269 24.95 8.18 26.14
N ASP A 270 23.83 7.60 26.59
CA ASP A 270 23.71 6.15 26.86
C ASP A 270 23.82 5.27 25.60
N MET A 271 23.70 5.84 24.40
CA MET A 271 23.83 5.10 23.14
C MET A 271 25.30 4.77 22.81
N GLU A 272 26.26 5.34 23.55
CA GLU A 272 27.70 5.12 23.37
C GLU A 272 28.33 4.24 24.47
N GLU A 273 27.69 4.07 25.64
CA GLU A 273 28.23 3.31 26.78
C GLU A 273 27.51 1.97 27.05
N THR A 274 27.49 1.06 26.07
CA THR A 274 26.95 -0.30 26.29
C THR A 274 27.84 -1.18 27.20
N THR A 275 29.01 -0.69 27.64
CA THR A 275 29.99 -1.51 28.39
C THR A 275 29.89 -1.36 29.91
N ILE A 276 29.32 -0.26 30.44
CA ILE A 276 29.34 0.02 31.89
C ILE A 276 28.07 -0.51 32.60
N ALA A 277 26.93 -0.56 31.90
CA ALA A 277 25.66 -1.06 32.43
C ALA A 277 25.69 -2.58 32.78
N ALA A 278 26.55 -3.36 32.11
CA ALA A 278 26.72 -4.79 32.39
C ALA A 278 27.31 -5.05 33.80
N THR A 279 28.11 -4.13 34.34
CA THR A 279 28.73 -4.25 35.66
C THR A 279 27.76 -3.85 36.78
N ALA A 280 26.81 -2.95 36.51
CA ALA A 280 25.80 -2.53 37.48
C ALA A 280 24.63 -3.53 37.62
N LEU A 281 24.37 -4.35 36.60
CA LEU A 281 23.28 -5.34 36.58
C LEU A 281 23.52 -6.58 37.46
N MET A 282 24.69 -6.73 38.06
CA MET A 282 24.97 -7.79 39.04
C MET A 282 24.53 -7.42 40.48
N ALA A 283 24.03 -6.20 40.72
CA ALA A 283 23.87 -5.66 42.07
C ALA A 283 22.43 -5.34 42.54
N ARG A 284 21.37 -5.76 41.82
CA ARG A 284 20.00 -5.52 42.30
C ARG A 284 19.07 -6.72 42.12
N GLU A 285 18.74 -7.32 43.27
CA GLU A 285 17.87 -8.48 43.45
C GLU A 285 16.41 -8.12 43.78
N ASP A 286 16.02 -6.85 43.62
CA ASP A 286 14.62 -6.42 43.77
C ASP A 286 13.97 -6.25 42.39
N GLY A 287 13.09 -7.18 42.03
CA GLY A 287 12.30 -7.17 40.79
C GLY A 287 11.28 -6.02 40.68
N SER A 288 11.68 -4.80 41.01
CA SER A 288 10.88 -3.59 40.81
C SER A 288 11.11 -3.01 39.42
N LEU A 289 10.01 -2.80 38.70
CA LEU A 289 9.98 -2.07 37.43
C LEU A 289 10.50 -0.65 37.67
N LEU A 290 11.62 -0.27 37.06
CA LEU A 290 12.15 1.08 37.16
C LEU A 290 11.19 2.02 36.41
N SER A 291 10.31 2.73 37.13
CA SER A 291 9.55 3.81 36.52
C SER A 291 10.51 4.96 36.20
N THR A 292 10.62 5.30 34.93
CA THR A 292 11.44 6.41 34.42
C THR A 292 10.85 7.79 34.70
N ASP A 293 9.80 7.89 35.53
CA ASP A 293 9.05 9.12 35.76
C ASP A 293 9.84 10.25 36.45
N ALA A 294 10.99 9.97 37.06
CA ALA A 294 11.63 10.93 37.96
C ALA A 294 12.60 11.93 37.27
N LYS A 295 13.03 11.74 36.02
CA LYS A 295 14.12 12.57 35.44
C LYS A 295 13.93 13.07 34.00
N ASP A 296 12.72 12.95 33.44
CA ASP A 296 12.39 13.46 32.10
C ASP A 296 11.53 14.74 32.16
N GLN A 297 12.00 15.75 32.91
CA GLN A 297 11.30 17.03 33.12
C GLN A 297 11.60 18.08 32.02
N GLY A 298 11.88 17.64 30.79
CA GLY A 298 11.87 18.52 29.62
C GLY A 298 10.44 18.93 29.30
N HIS A 299 10.07 20.19 29.59
CA HIS A 299 8.85 20.92 29.18
C HIS A 299 7.62 20.07 28.75
N ARG A 300 7.07 19.25 29.66
CA ARG A 300 5.87 18.46 29.42
C ARG A 300 4.64 19.35 29.46
N GLU A 301 4.12 19.70 28.30
CA GLU A 301 2.91 20.53 28.15
C GLU A 301 1.67 19.79 28.71
N ASP A 302 0.67 20.54 29.18
CA ASP A 302 -0.49 19.94 29.86
C ASP A 302 -1.31 19.01 28.95
N TRP A 303 -1.40 19.32 27.66
CA TRP A 303 -2.06 18.45 26.69
C TRP A 303 -1.34 17.09 26.54
N MET A 304 -0.01 17.03 26.73
CA MET A 304 0.73 15.77 26.67
C MET A 304 0.35 14.87 27.85
N LYS A 305 0.17 15.46 29.05
CA LYS A 305 -0.29 14.72 30.24
C LYS A 305 -1.70 14.18 30.04
N GLU A 306 -2.59 14.98 29.46
CA GLU A 306 -3.96 14.56 29.13
C GLU A 306 -3.95 13.40 28.12
N VAL A 307 -3.21 13.52 27.01
CA VAL A 307 -3.12 12.43 26.03
C VAL A 307 -2.55 11.15 26.63
N GLU A 308 -1.60 11.26 27.57
CA GLU A 308 -1.00 10.12 28.25
C GLU A 308 -1.92 9.44 29.26
N SER A 309 -2.84 10.17 29.90
CA SER A 309 -3.83 9.55 30.78
C SER A 309 -4.95 8.86 30.01
N GLU A 310 -5.24 9.32 28.78
CA GLU A 310 -6.41 8.88 28.02
C GLU A 310 -6.11 7.83 26.94
N VAL A 311 -4.87 7.73 26.46
CA VAL A 311 -4.50 6.81 25.37
C VAL A 311 -3.74 5.60 25.93
N ALA A 312 -4.34 4.42 25.84
CA ALA A 312 -3.68 3.17 26.23
C ALA A 312 -3.03 2.44 25.04
N GLY A 313 -2.06 1.57 25.33
CA GLY A 313 -1.40 0.73 24.31
C GLY A 313 -0.33 1.46 23.48
N VAL A 314 0.20 2.56 24.02
CA VAL A 314 1.33 3.29 23.42
C VAL A 314 2.62 2.49 23.57
N VAL A 315 3.40 2.47 22.50
CA VAL A 315 4.60 1.64 22.38
C VAL A 315 5.90 2.40 22.64
N GLY A 316 5.86 3.73 22.64
CA GLY A 316 7.05 4.54 22.84
C GLY A 316 6.82 6.04 22.69
N TYR A 317 7.95 6.75 22.60
CA TYR A 317 8.02 8.20 22.46
C TYR A 317 8.66 8.57 21.12
N THR A 318 8.30 9.73 20.60
CA THR A 318 8.92 10.32 19.41
C THR A 318 9.29 11.78 19.65
N TYR A 319 10.44 12.18 19.08
CA TYR A 319 11.02 13.52 19.21
C TYR A 319 11.43 14.04 17.84
N GLY A 320 11.17 15.31 17.57
CA GLY A 320 11.57 15.96 16.34
C GLY A 320 10.86 17.29 16.13
N ASP A 321 11.43 18.15 15.29
CA ASP A 321 10.83 19.45 15.00
C ASP A 321 9.66 19.32 14.00
N PRO A 322 8.42 19.68 14.40
CA PRO A 322 7.28 19.71 13.48
C PRO A 322 7.47 20.70 12.33
N GLN A 323 8.30 21.74 12.53
CA GLN A 323 8.62 22.76 11.55
C GLN A 323 9.84 22.40 10.69
N CYS A 324 10.58 21.34 11.03
CA CYS A 324 11.54 20.74 10.10
C CYS A 324 10.75 20.04 8.99
N SER A 325 10.28 20.84 8.03
CA SER A 325 10.02 20.33 6.70
C SER A 325 11.32 19.71 6.18
N PRO A 326 11.29 18.55 5.49
CA PRO A 326 12.41 18.07 4.72
C PRO A 326 12.70 18.99 3.52
N ASP A 327 12.91 20.29 3.75
CA ASP A 327 13.01 21.35 2.73
C ASP A 327 14.28 21.24 1.86
N SER A 328 15.28 20.46 2.27
CA SER A 328 16.46 20.16 1.46
C SER A 328 16.37 18.83 0.68
N THR A 329 15.33 18.03 0.95
CA THR A 329 15.13 16.69 0.37
C THR A 329 14.12 16.67 -0.76
N THR A 330 13.36 17.74 -0.97
CA THR A 330 12.31 17.85 -2.01
C THR A 330 12.86 17.74 -3.43
N THR A 331 14.04 18.29 -3.72
CA THR A 331 14.64 18.21 -5.06
C THR A 331 15.25 16.85 -5.33
N LEU A 332 16.01 16.27 -4.38
CA LEU A 332 16.67 14.96 -4.59
C LEU A 332 15.67 13.80 -4.50
N GLN A 333 14.70 13.85 -3.58
CA GLN A 333 13.58 12.89 -3.57
C GLN A 333 12.65 13.12 -4.76
N GLY A 334 12.47 14.36 -5.22
CA GLY A 334 11.75 14.69 -6.45
C GLY A 334 12.42 14.07 -7.68
N LEU A 335 13.74 14.23 -7.82
CA LEU A 335 14.56 13.62 -8.87
C LEU A 335 14.58 12.09 -8.75
N GLY A 336 14.68 11.54 -7.55
CA GLY A 336 14.60 10.10 -7.29
C GLY A 336 13.23 9.51 -7.66
N LYS A 337 12.14 10.22 -7.33
CA LYS A 337 10.79 9.88 -7.77
C LYS A 337 10.67 9.98 -9.29
N LEU A 338 11.18 11.03 -9.91
CA LEU A 338 11.17 11.22 -11.37
C LEU A 338 12.00 10.15 -12.11
N GLY A 339 13.14 9.75 -11.54
CA GLY A 339 14.00 8.70 -12.05
C GLY A 339 13.37 7.32 -11.92
N THR A 340 12.80 6.99 -10.76
CA THR A 340 12.01 5.76 -10.54
C THR A 340 10.85 5.68 -11.53
N LEU A 341 10.19 6.81 -11.72
CA LEU A 341 9.07 6.98 -12.63
C LEU A 341 9.51 6.77 -14.09
N PHE A 342 10.65 7.31 -14.51
CA PHE A 342 11.22 7.09 -15.84
C PHE A 342 11.57 5.61 -16.08
N ILE A 343 12.22 4.97 -15.10
CA ILE A 343 12.55 3.53 -15.17
C ILE A 343 11.27 2.70 -15.31
N ALA A 344 10.23 3.00 -14.52
CA ALA A 344 8.95 2.30 -14.57
C ALA A 344 8.31 2.32 -15.96
N VAL A 345 8.41 3.45 -16.67
CA VAL A 345 7.87 3.61 -18.04
C VAL A 345 8.74 2.90 -19.05
N SER A 346 10.05 3.14 -19.01
CA SER A 346 10.95 2.69 -20.06
C SER A 346 11.15 1.17 -20.02
N LEU A 347 11.16 0.56 -18.84
CA LEU A 347 11.50 -0.86 -18.68
C LEU A 347 10.58 -1.81 -19.46
N PRO A 348 9.23 -1.68 -19.43
CA PRO A 348 8.35 -2.46 -20.28
C PRO A 348 8.68 -2.34 -21.78
N TYR A 349 8.98 -1.14 -22.29
CA TYR A 349 9.31 -0.95 -23.71
C TYR A 349 10.67 -1.52 -24.09
N VAL A 350 11.66 -1.41 -23.20
CA VAL A 350 12.97 -2.03 -23.41
C VAL A 350 12.82 -3.55 -23.53
N LEU A 351 12.00 -4.18 -22.68
CA LEU A 351 11.72 -5.60 -22.76
C LEU A 351 10.94 -5.98 -24.03
N ILE A 352 9.92 -5.21 -24.40
CA ILE A 352 9.18 -5.41 -25.66
C ILE A 352 10.15 -5.32 -26.85
N TYR A 353 11.07 -4.35 -26.85
CA TYR A 353 12.09 -4.22 -27.88
C TYR A 353 13.05 -5.41 -27.89
N ALA A 354 13.57 -5.81 -26.74
CA ALA A 354 14.48 -6.95 -26.64
C ALA A 354 13.84 -8.26 -27.13
N LEU A 355 12.53 -8.44 -26.91
CA LEU A 355 11.81 -9.67 -27.28
C LEU A 355 11.34 -9.68 -28.74
N THR A 356 11.00 -8.53 -29.31
CA THR A 356 10.32 -8.46 -30.62
C THR A 356 11.06 -7.65 -31.68
N GLY A 357 12.11 -6.91 -31.31
CA GLY A 357 12.75 -5.92 -32.17
C GLY A 357 11.80 -4.81 -32.65
N PHE A 358 10.66 -4.61 -31.97
CA PHE A 358 9.56 -3.74 -32.42
C PHE A 358 9.03 -4.08 -33.82
N GLN A 359 9.13 -5.33 -34.24
CA GLN A 359 8.51 -5.78 -35.49
C GLN A 359 6.99 -5.80 -35.33
N LYS A 360 6.26 -5.26 -36.30
CA LYS A 360 4.79 -5.16 -36.26
C LYS A 360 4.07 -6.51 -36.44
N GLY A 361 4.73 -7.50 -37.03
CA GLY A 361 4.08 -8.73 -37.48
C GLY A 361 2.88 -8.44 -38.39
N GLU A 362 1.82 -9.23 -38.23
CA GLU A 362 0.52 -9.08 -38.89
C GLU A 362 -0.48 -8.25 -38.06
N SER A 363 -0.05 -7.65 -36.95
CA SER A 363 -0.96 -6.89 -36.09
C SER A 363 -1.54 -5.64 -36.79
N THR A 364 -2.82 -5.42 -36.55
CA THR A 364 -3.51 -4.20 -37.00
C THR A 364 -3.03 -2.98 -36.24
N VAL A 365 -3.24 -1.78 -36.81
CA VAL A 365 -2.94 -0.52 -36.12
C VAL A 365 -3.73 -0.43 -34.82
N SER A 366 -5.01 -0.84 -34.81
CA SER A 366 -5.84 -0.82 -33.62
C SER A 366 -5.29 -1.71 -32.50
N GLN A 367 -4.85 -2.95 -32.81
CA GLN A 367 -4.25 -3.85 -31.81
C GLN A 367 -3.02 -3.22 -31.16
N ARG A 368 -2.14 -2.63 -31.99
CA ARG A 368 -0.94 -1.93 -31.53
C ARG A 368 -1.25 -0.71 -30.67
N SER A 369 -2.21 0.11 -31.10
CA SER A 369 -2.62 1.33 -30.40
C SER A 369 -3.23 1.02 -29.04
N TRP A 370 -4.07 -0.01 -28.91
CA TRP A 370 -4.64 -0.36 -27.61
C TRP A 370 -3.62 -1.02 -26.68
N ALA A 371 -2.78 -1.93 -27.19
CA ALA A 371 -1.79 -2.63 -26.37
C ALA A 371 -0.71 -1.68 -25.83
N LEU A 372 -0.08 -0.88 -26.70
CA LEU A 372 0.95 0.08 -26.27
C LEU A 372 0.35 1.34 -25.66
N GLY A 373 -0.79 1.81 -26.17
CA GLY A 373 -1.44 3.02 -25.66
C GLY A 373 -1.86 2.88 -24.21
N ALA A 374 -2.32 1.70 -23.78
CA ALA A 374 -2.64 1.44 -22.39
C ALA A 374 -1.40 1.47 -21.47
N LEU A 375 -0.21 1.08 -21.95
CA LEU A 375 1.03 1.22 -21.18
C LEU A 375 1.41 2.68 -20.96
N VAL A 376 1.38 3.50 -22.01
CA VAL A 376 1.61 4.96 -21.91
C VAL A 376 0.55 5.61 -21.02
N TRP A 377 -0.72 5.24 -21.23
CA TRP A 377 -1.84 5.81 -20.51
C TRP A 377 -1.81 5.44 -19.03
N GLY A 378 -1.51 4.19 -18.69
CA GLY A 378 -1.44 3.74 -17.30
C GLY A 378 -0.48 4.60 -16.47
N PHE A 379 0.59 5.08 -17.11
CA PHE A 379 1.51 6.04 -16.52
C PHE A 379 0.97 7.47 -16.43
N LEU A 380 0.48 8.02 -17.55
CA LEU A 380 -0.10 9.38 -17.57
C LEU A 380 -1.25 9.51 -16.57
N ALA A 381 -2.05 8.46 -16.45
CA ALA A 381 -3.14 8.36 -15.51
C ALA A 381 -2.64 8.51 -14.06
N LEU A 382 -1.48 7.97 -13.68
CA LEU A 382 -0.96 8.18 -12.30
C LEU A 382 -0.74 9.65 -11.98
N PHE A 383 -0.20 10.42 -12.93
CA PHE A 383 0.02 11.85 -12.75
C PHE A 383 -1.31 12.60 -12.67
N VAL A 384 -2.24 12.31 -13.58
CA VAL A 384 -3.57 12.94 -13.58
C VAL A 384 -4.33 12.59 -12.30
N ILE A 385 -4.39 11.31 -11.92
CA ILE A 385 -5.05 10.83 -10.70
C ILE A 385 -4.48 11.56 -9.48
N SER A 386 -3.16 11.67 -9.35
CA SER A 386 -2.55 12.34 -8.18
C SER A 386 -2.96 13.81 -8.04
N ASN A 387 -3.21 14.50 -9.16
CA ASN A 387 -3.67 15.90 -9.16
C ASN A 387 -5.20 16.02 -8.95
N VAL A 388 -5.98 15.05 -9.41
CA VAL A 388 -7.45 15.08 -9.37
C VAL A 388 -8.02 14.50 -8.07
N VAL A 389 -7.32 13.59 -7.40
CA VAL A 389 -7.79 12.92 -6.18
C VAL A 389 -8.15 13.89 -5.07
N ILE A 390 -7.34 14.93 -4.86
CA ILE A 390 -7.65 15.98 -3.87
C ILE A 390 -8.96 16.69 -4.20
N GLN A 391 -9.21 16.96 -5.49
CA GLN A 391 -10.46 17.58 -5.93
C GLN A 391 -11.65 16.66 -5.72
N ILE A 392 -11.50 15.36 -5.98
CA ILE A 392 -12.54 14.35 -5.72
C ILE A 392 -12.87 14.28 -4.23
N GLY A 393 -11.85 14.21 -3.36
CA GLY A 393 -12.06 14.21 -1.91
C GLY A 393 -12.80 15.45 -1.44
N ASN A 394 -12.43 16.64 -1.94
CA ASN A 394 -13.12 17.89 -1.64
C ASN A 394 -14.58 17.91 -2.11
N ILE A 395 -14.87 17.36 -3.30
CA ILE A 395 -16.23 17.23 -3.83
C ILE A 395 -17.04 16.26 -2.97
N PHE A 396 -16.44 15.12 -2.62
CA PHE A 396 -17.06 14.08 -1.82
C PHE A 396 -17.42 14.59 -0.42
N GLU A 397 -16.52 15.34 0.22
CA GLU A 397 -16.77 15.98 1.50
C GLU A 397 -17.93 16.97 1.42
N ARG A 398 -18.00 17.79 0.36
CA ARG A 398 -19.11 18.73 0.13
C ARG A 398 -20.45 18.02 -0.07
N LEU A 399 -20.46 16.87 -0.74
CA LEU A 399 -21.69 16.13 -1.05
C LEU A 399 -22.21 15.31 0.13
N PHE A 400 -21.31 14.68 0.90
CA PHE A 400 -21.70 13.69 1.91
C PHE A 400 -21.40 14.12 3.36
N GLY A 401 -20.71 15.25 3.56
CA GLY A 401 -20.40 15.79 4.88
C GLY A 401 -19.46 14.89 5.68
N PHE A 402 -18.59 14.13 5.01
CA PHE A 402 -17.49 13.38 5.62
C PHE A 402 -16.31 13.28 4.67
N THR A 403 -15.09 13.28 5.22
CA THR A 403 -13.85 13.12 4.46
C THR A 403 -13.74 11.68 3.98
N SER A 404 -13.67 11.47 2.66
CA SER A 404 -13.36 10.16 2.10
C SER A 404 -11.89 9.80 2.32
N PRO A 405 -11.57 8.50 2.50
CA PRO A 405 -10.18 8.08 2.54
C PRO A 405 -9.59 8.18 1.13
N PHE A 406 -8.33 8.61 1.08
CA PHE A 406 -7.58 8.85 -0.15
C PHE A 406 -7.64 7.69 -1.16
N GLU A 407 -7.64 6.44 -0.70
CA GLU A 407 -7.69 5.25 -1.55
C GLU A 407 -9.05 5.05 -2.25
N MET A 408 -10.15 5.53 -1.64
CA MET A 408 -11.47 5.54 -2.28
C MET A 408 -11.53 6.59 -3.38
N ASP A 409 -11.02 7.80 -3.11
CA ASP A 409 -10.95 8.87 -4.11
C ASP A 409 -10.09 8.46 -5.29
N HIS A 410 -8.97 7.77 -5.01
CA HIS A 410 -8.11 7.14 -6.01
C HIS A 410 -8.86 6.12 -6.87
N LEU A 411 -9.64 5.23 -6.27
CA LEU A 411 -10.42 4.25 -7.03
C LEU A 411 -11.43 4.95 -7.94
N VAL A 412 -12.15 5.95 -7.44
CA VAL A 412 -13.11 6.72 -8.25
C VAL A 412 -12.42 7.39 -9.43
N ALA A 413 -11.31 8.09 -9.19
CA ALA A 413 -10.51 8.70 -10.26
C ALA A 413 -10.04 7.66 -11.30
N SER A 414 -9.59 6.50 -10.81
CA SER A 414 -9.10 5.39 -11.63
C SER A 414 -10.20 4.83 -12.53
N LEU A 415 -11.42 4.67 -12.01
CA LEU A 415 -12.56 4.19 -12.80
C LEU A 415 -12.86 5.14 -13.98
N PHE A 416 -12.86 6.46 -13.76
CA PHE A 416 -13.07 7.44 -14.83
C PHE A 416 -11.97 7.41 -15.90
N LEU A 417 -10.73 7.12 -15.51
CA LEU A 417 -9.58 7.09 -16.41
C LEU A 417 -9.31 5.68 -16.98
N SER A 418 -10.11 4.68 -16.66
CA SER A 418 -9.84 3.28 -17.04
C SER A 418 -10.14 2.94 -18.51
N ALA A 419 -10.75 3.86 -19.27
CA ALA A 419 -11.18 3.60 -20.65
C ALA A 419 -10.09 2.98 -21.56
N PRO A 420 -8.82 3.49 -21.59
CA PRO A 420 -7.76 2.87 -22.38
C PRO A 420 -7.38 1.46 -21.90
N THR A 421 -7.36 1.23 -20.58
CA THR A 421 -7.12 -0.10 -20.00
C THR A 421 -8.21 -1.09 -20.39
N ILE A 422 -9.49 -0.67 -20.33
CA ILE A 422 -10.63 -1.48 -20.77
C ILE A 422 -10.52 -1.80 -22.27
N GLY A 423 -10.17 -0.80 -23.09
CA GLY A 423 -9.93 -0.99 -24.53
C GLY A 423 -8.82 -1.99 -24.83
N MET A 424 -7.74 -1.97 -24.04
CA MET A 424 -6.70 -3.01 -24.09
C MET A 424 -7.24 -4.39 -23.72
N PHE A 425 -8.01 -4.55 -22.63
CA PHE A 425 -8.57 -5.85 -22.25
C PHE A 425 -9.47 -6.44 -23.33
N VAL A 426 -10.35 -5.62 -23.91
CA VAL A 426 -11.22 -6.04 -25.02
C VAL A 426 -10.38 -6.45 -26.23
N THR A 427 -9.32 -5.71 -26.53
CA THR A 427 -8.41 -6.01 -27.65
C THR A 427 -7.66 -7.32 -27.43
N VAL A 428 -7.11 -7.53 -26.23
CA VAL A 428 -6.43 -8.77 -25.84
C VAL A 428 -7.38 -9.96 -25.95
N ALA A 429 -8.61 -9.86 -25.43
CA ALA A 429 -9.61 -10.92 -25.53
C ALA A 429 -9.91 -11.28 -27.00
N ARG A 430 -10.05 -10.28 -27.88
CA ARG A 430 -10.24 -10.51 -29.32
C ARG A 430 -9.02 -11.17 -29.97
N MET A 431 -7.81 -10.77 -29.58
CA MET A 431 -6.58 -11.37 -30.09
C MET A 431 -6.43 -12.83 -29.69
N ILE A 432 -6.76 -13.17 -28.44
CA ILE A 432 -6.76 -14.56 -27.95
C ILE A 432 -7.75 -15.40 -28.77
N LEU A 433 -8.99 -14.93 -28.96
CA LEU A 433 -10.00 -15.65 -29.74
C LEU A 433 -9.66 -15.79 -31.23
N GLN A 434 -8.77 -14.94 -31.76
CA GLN A 434 -8.23 -15.06 -33.11
C GLN A 434 -7.06 -16.04 -33.20
N ASP A 435 -6.51 -16.46 -32.06
CA ASP A 435 -5.34 -17.33 -31.98
C ASP A 435 -5.68 -18.83 -31.88
N GLN A 436 -4.66 -19.65 -32.10
CA GLN A 436 -4.73 -21.10 -32.04
C GLN A 436 -3.78 -21.58 -30.95
N ILE A 437 -4.31 -22.24 -29.93
CA ILE A 437 -3.55 -22.75 -28.79
C ILE A 437 -3.02 -24.13 -29.15
N CYS A 438 -1.71 -24.30 -29.02
CA CYS A 438 -1.03 -25.52 -29.34
C CYS A 438 -0.45 -26.17 -28.08
N THR A 439 -0.78 -27.44 -27.87
CA THR A 439 -0.26 -28.25 -26.77
C THR A 439 0.50 -29.44 -27.33
N LYS A 440 1.67 -29.72 -26.75
CA LYS A 440 2.41 -30.95 -27.05
C LYS A 440 1.79 -32.09 -26.25
N ILE A 441 1.31 -33.13 -26.93
CA ILE A 441 0.68 -34.31 -26.32
C ILE A 441 1.69 -35.41 -25.97
#